data_AF-A0A531FHN2-F1
#
_entry.id   AF-A0A531FHN2-F1
#
_cell.length_a   1.000
_cell.length_b   1.000
_cell.length_c   1.000
_cell.angle_alpha   90.00
_cell.angle_beta   90.00
_cell.angle_gamma   90.00
#
_symmetry.space_group_name_H-M   'P 1'
#
loop_
_entity.id
_entity.type
_entity.pdbx_description
1 polymer ?
#
loop_
_entity_poly.entity_id
_entity_poly.type
_entity_poly.pdbx_seq_one_letter_code
_entity_poly.pdbx_strand_id
1 'polypeptide(L)'
;MILGFAAALLCAGISPAGAQALYPAYDDAFSARIANPTDNGTLAQFVTVAVNAGQYDQAISSIEQYLIKYPRDARARLAASRLYYHVGSYELARRQVQYGLEVGDLPADEQLEAVRLLARIERALRGVTWELALTGGMFSAFTDFESGGAQNDHSFASPYGRAEGFVRWDLGTPSADALVLSGSLTATQRFFTEDLSVPGAEETFIHGNAAITLDKGLPNSGIDSLRLLLSAFTVTDRFDSDIHETGVGLSGRFLVRPTVETTLFAGAGYIDLSGSKGIFADSRVFYEAGGSYRFRNGQALGLRLVGSNDFASGAGEIGRSYMGEVRYGGVLMEVPDLFVWSHQVAFSAGHSDTPDLSVGIGTNIESDFWRIASESDFQLTEWQKVSVDLAYRETDFDIASRDRNSFELLVSYTLTLN
;
A
#
# COMPACT_ATOMS: atom_id res chain seq x y z
N MET A 1 -36.88 -10.16 2.38
CA MET A 1 -36.55 -11.16 3.42
C MET A 1 -35.14 -11.70 3.18
N ILE A 2 -34.12 -10.84 3.19
CA ILE A 2 -32.68 -11.19 3.05
C ILE A 2 -31.88 -10.15 3.87
N LEU A 3 -32.20 -10.04 5.16
CA LEU A 3 -31.52 -9.14 6.12
C LEU A 3 -30.84 -9.93 7.26
N GLY A 4 -30.71 -11.26 7.10
CA GLY A 4 -30.35 -12.17 8.18
C GLY A 4 -28.99 -12.87 8.06
N PHE A 5 -28.23 -12.69 6.97
CA PHE A 5 -27.02 -13.51 6.71
C PHE A 5 -25.68 -12.75 6.77
N ALA A 6 -25.66 -11.41 6.72
CA ALA A 6 -24.40 -10.64 6.75
C ALA A 6 -23.87 -10.33 8.18
N ALA A 7 -24.72 -10.43 9.21
CA ALA A 7 -24.35 -10.05 10.59
C ALA A 7 -23.75 -11.20 11.44
N ALA A 8 -23.73 -12.44 10.94
CA ALA A 8 -23.32 -13.61 11.73
C ALA A 8 -21.83 -14.00 11.61
N LEU A 9 -21.08 -13.41 10.68
CA LEU A 9 -19.65 -13.72 10.47
C LEU A 9 -18.68 -12.74 11.15
N LEU A 10 -19.17 -11.65 11.75
CA LEU A 10 -18.35 -10.61 12.40
C LEU A 10 -18.07 -10.83 13.90
N CYS A 11 -18.66 -11.86 14.54
CA CYS A 11 -18.56 -12.05 16.00
C CYS A 11 -18.08 -13.45 16.46
N ALA A 12 -17.67 -14.34 15.56
CA ALA A 12 -17.09 -15.63 15.95
C ALA A 12 -15.58 -15.49 16.24
N GLY A 13 -15.29 -15.22 17.52
CA GLY A 13 -14.00 -15.28 18.22
C GLY A 13 -12.75 -15.67 17.44
N ILE A 14 -11.95 -14.68 17.07
CA ILE A 14 -10.50 -14.83 16.92
C ILE A 14 -9.86 -14.03 18.07
N SER A 15 -9.78 -14.66 19.23
CA SER A 15 -8.83 -14.24 20.27
C SER A 15 -7.52 -14.97 19.97
N PRO A 16 -6.49 -14.34 19.37
CA PRO A 16 -5.22 -15.02 19.17
C PRO A 16 -4.53 -15.18 20.53
N ALA A 17 -4.41 -16.42 20.98
CA ALA A 17 -3.75 -16.86 22.21
C ALA A 17 -2.21 -16.63 22.23
N GLY A 18 -1.66 -15.81 21.34
CA GLY A 18 -0.22 -15.56 21.20
C GLY A 18 0.30 -14.30 21.91
N ALA A 19 -0.58 -13.40 22.36
CA ALA A 19 -0.16 -12.09 22.89
C ALA A 19 0.43 -12.12 24.31
N GLN A 20 0.14 -13.15 25.12
CA GLN A 20 0.71 -13.28 26.47
C GLN A 20 2.15 -13.85 26.51
N ALA A 21 2.72 -14.32 25.39
CA ALA A 21 3.97 -15.09 25.40
C ALA A 21 5.27 -14.28 25.10
N LEU A 22 5.18 -13.09 24.53
CA LEU A 22 6.36 -12.33 24.07
C LEU A 22 7.15 -11.60 25.19
N TYR A 23 6.47 -11.10 26.22
CA TYR A 23 7.13 -10.47 27.37
C TYR A 23 7.86 -11.48 28.28
N PRO A 24 7.28 -12.64 28.63
CA PRO A 24 8.00 -13.69 29.36
C PRO A 24 9.25 -14.18 28.61
N ALA A 25 9.14 -14.38 27.29
CA ALA A 25 10.27 -14.80 26.47
C ALA A 25 11.43 -13.78 26.46
N TYR A 26 11.10 -12.48 26.50
CA TYR A 26 12.09 -11.40 26.61
C TYR A 26 12.81 -11.43 27.96
N ASP A 27 12.06 -11.54 29.07
CA ASP A 27 12.63 -11.58 30.41
C ASP A 27 13.51 -12.82 30.64
N ASP A 28 13.11 -13.97 30.09
CA ASP A 28 13.89 -15.22 30.13
C ASP A 28 15.19 -15.09 29.34
N ALA A 29 15.14 -14.54 28.11
CA ALA A 29 16.32 -14.33 27.27
C ALA A 29 17.29 -13.30 27.89
N PHE A 30 16.76 -12.25 28.52
CA PHE A 30 17.56 -11.26 29.24
C PHE A 30 18.24 -11.88 30.47
N SER A 31 17.52 -12.69 31.25
CA SER A 31 18.06 -13.39 32.41
C SER A 31 19.18 -14.36 32.02
N ALA A 32 18.98 -15.13 30.93
CA ALA A 32 20.00 -16.02 30.37
C ALA A 32 21.25 -15.25 29.90
N ARG A 33 21.06 -14.06 29.31
CA ARG A 33 22.14 -13.18 28.87
C ARG A 33 22.96 -12.64 30.04
N ILE A 34 22.32 -12.23 31.13
CA ILE A 34 23.00 -11.78 32.35
C ILE A 34 23.79 -12.93 32.99
N ALA A 35 23.23 -14.14 33.00
CA ALA A 35 23.88 -15.31 33.57
C ALA A 35 25.14 -15.71 32.79
N ASN A 36 25.14 -15.58 31.46
CA ASN A 36 26.24 -15.98 30.58
C ASN A 36 26.70 -14.83 29.64
N PRO A 37 27.32 -13.77 30.17
CA PRO A 37 27.60 -12.54 29.42
C PRO A 37 28.69 -12.68 28.35
N THR A 38 29.42 -13.78 28.32
CA THR A 38 30.48 -14.06 27.33
C THR A 38 30.08 -15.08 26.27
N ASP A 39 28.92 -15.71 26.42
CA ASP A 39 28.45 -16.71 25.46
C ASP A 39 27.77 -16.05 24.26
N ASN A 40 28.19 -16.41 23.05
CA ASN A 40 27.64 -15.86 21.80
C ASN A 40 26.23 -16.43 21.54
N GLY A 41 25.95 -17.68 21.92
CA GLY A 41 24.63 -18.29 21.75
C GLY A 41 23.54 -17.53 22.52
N THR A 42 23.77 -17.24 23.80
CA THR A 42 22.83 -16.45 24.62
C THR A 42 22.70 -15.00 24.14
N LEU A 43 23.78 -14.41 23.59
CA LEU A 43 23.73 -13.10 22.94
C LEU A 43 22.83 -13.13 21.71
N ALA A 44 23.00 -14.10 20.81
CA ALA A 44 22.21 -14.23 19.60
C ALA A 44 20.72 -14.46 19.92
N GLN A 45 20.43 -15.28 20.93
CA GLN A 45 19.06 -15.52 21.38
C GLN A 45 18.42 -14.25 21.97
N PHE A 46 19.14 -13.53 22.85
CA PHE A 46 18.65 -12.28 23.42
C PHE A 46 18.42 -11.22 22.34
N VAL A 47 19.37 -11.03 21.42
CA VAL A 47 19.23 -10.09 20.30
C VAL A 47 18.00 -10.42 19.46
N THR A 48 17.77 -11.70 19.15
CA THR A 48 16.61 -12.13 18.37
C THR A 48 15.30 -11.78 19.07
N VAL A 49 15.18 -12.11 20.36
CA VAL A 49 13.96 -11.83 21.13
C VAL A 49 13.76 -10.33 21.34
N ALA A 50 14.82 -9.57 21.61
CA ALA A 50 14.76 -8.12 21.76
C ALA A 50 14.30 -7.44 20.46
N VAL A 51 14.81 -7.86 19.30
CA VAL A 51 14.36 -7.38 17.98
C VAL A 51 12.88 -7.68 17.76
N ASN A 52 12.44 -8.92 18.04
CA ASN A 52 11.04 -9.32 17.92
C ASN A 52 10.11 -8.55 18.87
N ALA A 53 10.63 -8.12 20.03
CA ALA A 53 9.93 -7.28 21.00
C ALA A 53 10.02 -5.76 20.67
N GLY A 54 10.69 -5.38 19.57
CA GLY A 54 10.88 -3.98 19.18
C GLY A 54 11.93 -3.21 20.00
N GLN A 55 12.70 -3.90 20.85
CA GLN A 55 13.72 -3.31 21.74
C GLN A 55 15.10 -3.25 21.08
N TYR A 56 15.19 -2.50 19.97
CA TYR A 56 16.43 -2.37 19.19
C TYR A 56 17.59 -1.78 20.00
N ASP A 57 17.32 -0.79 20.86
CA ASP A 57 18.36 -0.14 21.68
C ASP A 57 19.05 -1.14 22.63
N GLN A 58 18.28 -2.06 23.22
CA GLN A 58 18.82 -3.07 24.13
C GLN A 58 19.62 -4.13 23.39
N ALA A 59 19.16 -4.53 22.20
CA ALA A 59 19.89 -5.44 21.32
C ALA A 59 21.23 -4.85 20.87
N ILE A 60 21.23 -3.57 20.42
CA ILE A 60 22.42 -2.85 19.98
C ILE A 60 23.41 -2.67 21.13
N SER A 61 22.95 -2.18 22.28
CA SER A 61 23.82 -2.01 23.46
C SER A 61 24.49 -3.32 23.88
N SER A 62 23.73 -4.42 23.87
CA SER A 62 24.24 -5.73 24.28
C SER A 62 25.28 -6.30 23.33
N ILE A 63 25.08 -6.16 22.01
CA ILE A 63 26.02 -6.65 21.01
C ILE A 63 27.28 -5.77 20.94
N GLU A 64 27.16 -4.46 21.13
CA GLU A 64 28.30 -3.55 21.20
C GLU A 64 29.18 -3.85 22.40
N GLN A 65 28.58 -4.03 23.59
CA GLN A 65 29.31 -4.42 24.80
C GLN A 65 30.08 -5.74 24.62
N TYR A 66 29.49 -6.69 23.90
CA TYR A 66 30.17 -7.95 23.56
C TYR A 66 31.37 -7.71 22.62
N LEU A 67 31.16 -6.95 21.55
CA LEU A 67 32.19 -6.66 20.55
C LEU A 67 33.35 -5.81 21.09
N ILE A 68 33.16 -5.04 22.17
CA ILE A 68 34.26 -4.39 22.90
C ILE A 68 35.22 -5.43 23.48
N LYS A 69 34.70 -6.54 24.02
CA LYS A 69 35.51 -7.62 24.62
C LYS A 69 36.03 -8.61 23.58
N TYR A 70 35.25 -8.89 22.55
CA TYR A 70 35.53 -9.88 21.51
C TYR A 70 35.51 -9.22 20.12
N PRO A 71 36.45 -8.31 19.81
CA PRO A 71 36.42 -7.51 18.58
C PRO A 71 36.66 -8.33 17.31
N ARG A 72 37.09 -9.58 17.41
CA ARG A 72 37.33 -10.48 16.28
C ARG A 72 36.26 -11.55 16.10
N ASP A 73 35.16 -11.51 16.85
CA ASP A 73 34.07 -12.45 16.61
C ASP A 73 33.30 -12.07 15.34
N ALA A 74 33.51 -12.83 14.27
CA ALA A 74 32.91 -12.55 12.96
C ALA A 74 31.38 -12.71 12.96
N ARG A 75 30.84 -13.66 13.75
CA ARG A 75 29.39 -13.90 13.87
C ARG A 75 28.69 -12.76 14.60
N ALA A 76 29.27 -12.31 15.71
CA ALA A 76 28.74 -11.16 16.44
C ALA A 76 28.78 -9.89 15.59
N ARG A 77 29.77 -9.72 14.71
CA ARG A 77 29.82 -8.60 13.76
C ARG A 77 28.77 -8.70 12.67
N LEU A 78 28.53 -9.89 12.11
CA LEU A 78 27.44 -10.09 11.17
C LEU A 78 26.08 -9.78 11.80
N ALA A 79 25.83 -10.26 13.03
CA ALA A 79 24.62 -9.93 13.77
C ALA A 79 24.50 -8.43 14.10
N ALA A 80 25.59 -7.75 14.48
CA ALA A 80 25.59 -6.31 14.68
C ALA A 80 25.29 -5.56 13.38
N SER A 81 25.82 -6.03 12.25
CA SER A 81 25.49 -5.47 10.94
C SER A 81 24.00 -5.60 10.62
N ARG A 82 23.36 -6.74 10.90
CA ARG A 82 21.92 -6.92 10.72
C ARG A 82 21.14 -5.93 11.58
N LEU A 83 21.50 -5.78 12.86
CA LEU A 83 20.90 -4.81 13.76
C LEU A 83 21.01 -3.36 13.24
N TYR A 84 22.22 -2.94 12.88
CA TYR A 84 22.43 -1.60 12.33
C TYR A 84 21.69 -1.37 11.01
N TYR A 85 21.60 -2.39 10.16
CA TYR A 85 20.81 -2.33 8.94
C TYR A 85 19.32 -2.12 9.25
N HIS A 86 18.77 -2.84 10.24
CA HIS A 86 17.36 -2.70 10.64
C HIS A 86 17.02 -1.31 11.20
N VAL A 87 17.95 -0.67 11.93
CA VAL A 87 17.75 0.70 12.44
C VAL A 87 18.18 1.80 11.44
N GLY A 88 18.51 1.43 10.20
CA GLY A 88 18.88 2.37 9.13
C GLY A 88 20.29 2.96 9.24
N SER A 89 21.13 2.45 10.15
CA SER A 89 22.52 2.89 10.32
C SER A 89 23.46 2.17 9.34
N TYR A 90 23.25 2.41 8.04
CA TYR A 90 23.92 1.66 6.96
C TYR A 90 25.44 1.80 6.96
N GLU A 91 25.98 2.94 7.39
CA GLU A 91 27.43 3.14 7.51
C GLU A 91 28.06 2.29 8.62
N LEU A 92 27.37 2.16 9.77
CA LEU A 92 27.80 1.26 10.83
C LEU A 92 27.63 -0.20 10.40
N ALA A 93 26.51 -0.54 9.78
CA ALA A 93 26.27 -1.87 9.23
C ALA A 93 27.39 -2.28 8.26
N ARG A 94 27.72 -1.43 7.29
CA ARG A 94 28.79 -1.66 6.31
C ARG A 94 30.10 -2.00 7.00
N ARG A 95 30.51 -1.18 7.96
CA ARG A 95 31.76 -1.39 8.70
C ARG A 95 31.77 -2.72 9.45
N GLN A 96 30.67 -3.10 10.08
CA GLN A 96 30.60 -4.36 10.82
C GLN A 96 30.67 -5.58 9.90
N VAL A 97 29.90 -5.61 8.80
CA VAL A 97 29.93 -6.76 7.88
C VAL A 97 31.25 -6.86 7.12
N GLN A 98 31.86 -5.75 6.71
CA GLN A 98 33.18 -5.74 6.09
C GLN A 98 34.23 -6.32 7.04
N TYR A 99 34.24 -5.87 8.30
CA TYR A 99 35.18 -6.41 9.28
C TYR A 99 34.91 -7.90 9.58
N GLY A 100 33.64 -8.32 9.65
CA GLY A 100 33.29 -9.74 9.82
C GLY A 100 33.81 -10.61 8.66
N LEU A 101 33.71 -10.12 7.43
CA LEU A 101 34.25 -10.78 6.23
C LEU A 101 35.79 -10.78 6.22
N GLU A 102 36.44 -9.72 6.67
CA GLU A 102 37.90 -9.60 6.74
C GLU A 102 38.53 -10.54 7.78
N VAL A 103 37.87 -10.76 8.92
CA VAL A 103 38.41 -11.66 9.96
C VAL A 103 38.41 -13.13 9.51
N GLY A 104 37.45 -13.55 8.69
CA GLY A 104 37.52 -14.81 7.94
C GLY A 104 37.05 -16.08 8.68
N ASP A 105 36.28 -15.96 9.77
CA ASP A 105 35.81 -17.10 10.59
C ASP A 105 34.31 -17.45 10.40
N LEU A 106 33.66 -16.93 9.35
CA LEU A 106 32.26 -17.26 9.04
C LEU A 106 32.18 -18.59 8.26
N PRO A 107 31.22 -19.48 8.58
CA PRO A 107 30.90 -20.63 7.72
C PRO A 107 30.37 -20.17 6.35
N ALA A 108 30.42 -21.06 5.34
CA ALA A 108 30.19 -20.70 3.94
C ALA A 108 28.79 -20.13 3.65
N ASP A 109 27.76 -20.61 4.35
CA ASP A 109 26.39 -20.11 4.30
C ASP A 109 26.27 -18.68 4.88
N GLU A 110 26.83 -18.45 6.07
CA GLU A 110 26.87 -17.13 6.71
C GLU A 110 27.74 -16.13 5.92
N GLN A 111 28.79 -16.61 5.25
CA GLN A 111 29.64 -15.78 4.40
C GLN A 111 28.88 -15.31 3.14
N LEU A 112 28.11 -16.21 2.51
CA LEU A 112 27.24 -15.85 1.40
C LEU A 112 26.18 -14.83 1.83
N GLU A 113 25.61 -15.02 3.02
CA GLU A 113 24.65 -14.09 3.59
C GLU A 113 25.28 -12.72 3.87
N ALA A 114 26.49 -12.68 4.44
CA ALA A 114 27.24 -11.45 4.69
C ALA A 114 27.51 -10.67 3.39
N VAL A 115 27.86 -11.37 2.30
CA VAL A 115 28.03 -10.74 0.98
C VAL A 115 26.71 -10.18 0.44
N ARG A 116 25.60 -10.91 0.57
CA ARG A 116 24.27 -10.41 0.19
C ARG A 116 23.85 -9.19 1.02
N LEU A 117 24.11 -9.24 2.33
CA LEU A 117 23.83 -8.14 3.25
C LEU A 117 24.67 -6.90 2.91
N LEU A 118 25.96 -7.07 2.62
CA LEU A 118 26.84 -5.98 2.19
C LEU A 118 26.32 -5.33 0.89
N ALA A 119 25.91 -6.12 -0.10
CA ALA A 119 25.34 -5.59 -1.34
C ALA A 119 24.05 -4.78 -1.09
N ARG A 120 23.19 -5.21 -0.16
CA ARG A 120 22.00 -4.46 0.28
C ARG A 120 22.39 -3.15 0.99
N ILE A 121 23.36 -3.21 1.89
CA ILE A 121 23.89 -2.03 2.59
C ILE A 121 24.48 -1.03 1.59
N GLU A 122 25.28 -1.47 0.62
CA GLU A 122 25.86 -0.60 -0.41
C GLU A 122 24.79 0.00 -1.33
N ARG A 123 23.69 -0.71 -1.58
CA ARG A 123 22.54 -0.16 -2.30
C ARG A 123 21.84 0.92 -1.47
N ALA A 124 21.61 0.67 -0.19
CA ALA A 124 21.05 1.65 0.73
C ALA A 124 21.96 2.89 0.86
N LEU A 125 23.28 2.72 0.89
CA LEU A 125 24.26 3.81 0.93
C LEU A 125 24.37 4.61 -0.36
N ARG A 126 24.01 4.02 -1.51
CA ARG A 126 23.91 4.78 -2.77
C ARG A 126 22.77 5.80 -2.75
N GLY A 127 21.85 5.70 -1.77
CA GLY A 127 20.69 6.58 -1.67
C GLY A 127 19.72 6.41 -2.84
N VAL A 128 19.76 5.28 -3.55
CA VAL A 128 18.83 4.98 -4.65
C VAL A 128 18.14 3.66 -4.36
N THR A 129 16.82 3.71 -4.23
CA THR A 129 15.97 2.53 -4.10
C THR A 129 15.02 2.49 -5.27
N TRP A 130 14.73 1.30 -5.80
CA TRP A 130 13.80 1.14 -6.90
C TRP A 130 13.03 -0.15 -6.73
N GLU A 131 11.84 -0.18 -7.32
CA GLU A 131 10.99 -1.35 -7.35
C GLU A 131 10.24 -1.39 -8.67
N LEU A 132 10.09 -2.58 -9.24
CA LEU A 132 9.20 -2.85 -10.37
C LEU A 132 8.38 -4.10 -10.07
N ALA A 133 7.07 -3.95 -9.99
CA ALA A 133 6.11 -5.04 -9.86
C ALA A 133 5.40 -5.28 -11.19
N LEU A 134 5.41 -6.53 -11.63
CA LEU A 134 4.69 -7.01 -12.81
C LEU A 134 3.60 -7.99 -12.36
N THR A 135 2.36 -7.66 -12.68
CA THR A 135 1.19 -8.43 -12.27
C THR A 135 0.42 -8.92 -13.49
N GLY A 136 0.08 -10.21 -13.51
CA GLY A 136 -0.79 -10.81 -14.50
C GLY A 136 -1.88 -11.64 -13.84
N GLY A 137 -3.09 -11.65 -14.41
CA GLY A 137 -4.22 -12.32 -13.77
C GLY A 137 -5.46 -12.44 -14.63
N MET A 138 -6.55 -12.81 -13.96
CA MET A 138 -7.90 -12.91 -14.52
C MET A 138 -8.83 -12.02 -13.71
N PHE A 139 -9.52 -11.12 -14.40
CA PHE A 139 -10.58 -10.30 -13.84
C PHE A 139 -11.93 -10.83 -14.31
N SER A 140 -12.89 -10.96 -13.42
CA SER A 140 -14.27 -11.28 -13.76
C SER A 140 -15.22 -10.35 -13.03
N ALA A 141 -16.26 -9.92 -13.71
CA ALA A 141 -17.31 -9.14 -13.10
C ALA A 141 -18.68 -9.62 -13.55
N PHE A 142 -19.65 -9.48 -12.64
CA PHE A 142 -21.06 -9.70 -12.84
C PHE A 142 -21.79 -8.41 -12.47
N THR A 143 -22.71 -7.96 -13.32
CA THR A 143 -23.54 -6.79 -13.08
C THR A 143 -25.01 -7.12 -13.30
N ASP A 144 -25.83 -6.77 -12.31
CA ASP A 144 -27.28 -6.89 -12.32
C ASP A 144 -27.91 -5.49 -12.23
N PHE A 145 -28.98 -5.28 -12.99
CA PHE A 145 -29.74 -4.03 -13.04
C PHE A 145 -31.19 -4.30 -12.60
N GLU A 146 -31.62 -3.69 -11.49
CA GLU A 146 -32.98 -3.89 -10.96
C GLU A 146 -34.08 -3.27 -11.84
N SER A 147 -35.32 -3.74 -11.65
CA SER A 147 -36.35 -3.73 -12.70
C SER A 147 -36.91 -2.34 -13.07
N GLY A 148 -36.67 -1.93 -14.32
CA GLY A 148 -37.31 -0.79 -15.01
C GLY A 148 -36.95 -0.65 -16.50
N GLY A 149 -36.26 -1.64 -17.07
CA GLY A 149 -35.76 -1.69 -18.44
C GLY A 149 -35.37 -3.13 -18.82
N ALA A 150 -34.94 -3.37 -20.06
CA ALA A 150 -34.57 -4.72 -20.53
C ALA A 150 -33.51 -5.35 -19.61
N GLN A 151 -33.89 -6.44 -18.92
CA GLN A 151 -32.99 -7.29 -18.15
C GLN A 151 -31.91 -7.83 -19.08
N ASN A 152 -30.69 -7.35 -18.93
CA ASN A 152 -29.53 -8.02 -19.45
C ASN A 152 -28.53 -8.12 -18.30
N ASP A 153 -28.56 -9.25 -17.59
CA ASP A 153 -27.49 -9.65 -16.69
C ASP A 153 -26.23 -9.80 -17.54
N HIS A 154 -25.16 -9.13 -17.15
CA HIS A 154 -23.89 -9.23 -17.87
C HIS A 154 -22.82 -9.80 -16.96
N SER A 155 -22.11 -10.80 -17.49
CA SER A 155 -20.96 -11.40 -16.83
C SER A 155 -19.86 -11.62 -17.84
N PHE A 156 -18.63 -11.30 -17.47
CA PHE A 156 -17.47 -11.56 -18.33
C PHE A 156 -16.25 -11.97 -17.50
N ALA A 157 -15.26 -12.51 -18.21
CA ALA A 157 -13.95 -12.81 -17.67
C ALA A 157 -12.90 -12.35 -18.69
N SER A 158 -11.90 -11.61 -18.22
CA SER A 158 -10.89 -10.97 -19.06
C SER A 158 -9.49 -11.11 -18.48
N PRO A 159 -8.45 -11.09 -19.33
CA PRO A 159 -7.09 -11.01 -18.85
C PRO A 159 -6.86 -9.67 -18.16
N TYR A 160 -6.08 -9.70 -17.09
CA TYR A 160 -5.63 -8.54 -16.33
C TYR A 160 -4.11 -8.44 -16.41
N GLY A 161 -3.61 -7.22 -16.64
CA GLY A 161 -2.18 -6.93 -16.60
C GLY A 161 -1.91 -5.59 -15.92
N ARG A 162 -0.89 -5.54 -15.06
CA ARG A 162 -0.41 -4.30 -14.45
C ARG A 162 1.11 -4.31 -14.35
N ALA A 163 1.72 -3.18 -14.67
CA ALA A 163 3.11 -2.91 -14.36
C ALA A 163 3.16 -1.64 -13.52
N GLU A 164 3.85 -1.67 -12.39
CA GLU A 164 4.02 -0.49 -11.55
C GLU A 164 5.42 -0.46 -10.95
N GLY A 165 5.94 0.73 -10.69
CA GLY A 165 7.25 0.84 -10.09
C GLY A 165 7.57 2.24 -9.64
N PHE A 166 8.68 2.34 -8.92
CA PHE A 166 9.24 3.62 -8.51
C PHE A 166 10.75 3.57 -8.47
N VAL A 167 11.35 4.77 -8.51
CA VAL A 167 12.74 5.03 -8.19
C VAL A 167 12.76 6.18 -7.20
N ARG A 168 13.38 5.97 -6.04
CA ARG A 168 13.55 6.95 -4.98
C ARG A 168 15.03 7.27 -4.82
N TRP A 169 15.36 8.55 -4.92
CA TRP A 169 16.66 9.11 -4.63
C TRP A 169 16.63 9.87 -3.31
N ASP A 170 17.33 9.37 -2.29
CA ASP A 170 17.55 10.08 -1.05
C ASP A 170 18.58 11.20 -1.27
N LEU A 171 18.21 12.43 -0.90
CA LEU A 171 19.00 13.64 -1.18
C LEU A 171 20.10 13.90 -0.14
N GLY A 172 20.26 13.01 0.85
CA GLY A 172 21.27 13.12 1.89
C GLY A 172 21.10 14.33 2.83
N THR A 173 19.88 14.88 2.93
CA THR A 173 19.61 16.02 3.80
C THR A 173 19.36 15.57 5.25
N PRO A 174 19.56 16.44 6.27
CA PRO A 174 19.27 16.10 7.66
C PRO A 174 17.82 15.69 7.93
N SER A 175 16.89 16.17 7.10
CA SER A 175 15.46 15.84 7.16
C SER A 175 15.08 14.57 6.39
N ALA A 176 16.07 13.84 5.85
CA ALA A 176 15.86 12.65 5.01
C ALA A 176 14.93 12.94 3.82
N ASP A 177 15.20 14.03 3.11
CA ASP A 177 14.45 14.41 1.91
C ASP A 177 14.77 13.42 0.77
N ALA A 178 13.78 13.17 -0.08
CA ALA A 178 13.92 12.30 -1.23
C ALA A 178 13.17 12.83 -2.46
N LEU A 179 13.65 12.45 -3.64
CA LEU A 179 12.94 12.60 -4.90
C LEU A 179 12.45 11.22 -5.35
N VAL A 180 11.16 11.08 -5.65
CA VAL A 180 10.56 9.82 -6.08
C VAL A 180 9.99 10.01 -7.49
N LEU A 181 10.39 9.14 -8.41
CA LEU A 181 9.69 8.92 -9.67
C LEU A 181 8.86 7.66 -9.52
N SER A 182 7.59 7.72 -9.87
CA SER A 182 6.73 6.54 -9.88
C SER A 182 5.88 6.51 -11.13
N GLY A 183 5.39 5.32 -11.46
CA GLY A 183 4.41 5.16 -12.52
C GLY A 183 3.77 3.79 -12.49
N SER A 184 2.59 3.71 -13.09
CA SER A 184 1.89 2.46 -13.30
C SER A 184 1.14 2.46 -14.62
N LEU A 185 0.95 1.26 -15.17
CA LEU A 185 0.13 0.99 -16.33
C LEU A 185 -0.70 -0.25 -16.03
N THR A 186 -2.01 -0.15 -16.20
CA THR A 186 -2.96 -1.25 -16.01
C THR A 186 -3.78 -1.41 -17.27
N ALA A 187 -3.98 -2.66 -17.69
CA ALA A 187 -4.86 -3.03 -18.78
C ALA A 187 -5.82 -4.12 -18.29
N THR A 188 -7.12 -3.88 -18.47
CA THR A 188 -8.20 -4.80 -18.09
C THR A 188 -9.39 -4.57 -19.01
N GLN A 189 -10.27 -5.55 -19.19
CA GLN A 189 -11.57 -5.26 -19.79
C GLN A 189 -12.57 -4.92 -18.69
N ARG A 190 -13.50 -4.00 -18.97
CA ARG A 190 -14.58 -3.56 -18.08
C ARG A 190 -15.84 -3.27 -18.87
N PHE A 191 -17.00 -3.37 -18.23
CA PHE A 191 -18.22 -2.80 -18.79
C PHE A 191 -18.13 -1.28 -18.73
N PHE A 192 -18.27 -0.64 -19.88
CA PHE A 192 -18.29 0.81 -20.00
C PHE A 192 -19.56 1.27 -20.72
N THR A 193 -20.17 2.33 -20.21
CA THR A 193 -21.32 2.99 -20.81
C THR A 193 -21.17 4.49 -20.63
N GLU A 194 -21.49 5.26 -21.68
CA GLU A 194 -21.57 6.72 -21.62
C GLU A 194 -22.79 7.19 -20.82
N ASP A 195 -23.86 6.39 -20.86
CA ASP A 195 -25.08 6.57 -20.08
C ASP A 195 -25.07 5.53 -18.94
N LEU A 196 -24.77 5.98 -17.72
CA LEU A 196 -24.69 5.12 -16.53
C LEU A 196 -26.01 4.40 -16.21
N SER A 197 -27.12 4.80 -16.85
CA SER A 197 -28.44 4.20 -16.68
C SER A 197 -28.75 3.05 -17.65
N VAL A 198 -27.89 2.78 -18.65
CA VAL A 198 -28.04 1.64 -19.58
C VAL A 198 -26.89 0.63 -19.45
N PRO A 199 -27.12 -0.65 -19.80
CA PRO A 199 -26.04 -1.63 -19.85
C PRO A 199 -24.94 -1.21 -20.83
N GLY A 200 -23.69 -1.21 -20.38
CA GLY A 200 -22.52 -0.90 -21.19
C GLY A 200 -22.05 -2.04 -22.10
N ALA A 201 -21.09 -1.74 -22.96
CA ALA A 201 -20.36 -2.73 -23.76
C ALA A 201 -19.07 -3.17 -23.03
N GLU A 202 -18.56 -4.35 -23.39
CA GLU A 202 -17.23 -4.79 -22.95
C GLU A 202 -16.15 -3.99 -23.66
N GLU A 203 -15.44 -3.16 -22.92
CA GLU A 203 -14.38 -2.31 -23.46
C GLU A 203 -13.04 -2.56 -22.80
N THR A 204 -11.96 -2.32 -23.55
CA THR A 204 -10.60 -2.43 -23.02
C THR A 204 -10.22 -1.14 -22.31
N PHE A 205 -10.14 -1.21 -20.99
CA PHE A 205 -9.72 -0.12 -20.14
C PHE A 205 -8.21 -0.13 -19.95
N ILE A 206 -7.55 0.98 -20.32
CA ILE A 206 -6.13 1.20 -20.07
C ILE A 206 -5.98 2.43 -19.17
N HIS A 207 -5.42 2.22 -17.98
CA HIS A 207 -5.07 3.28 -17.03
C HIS A 207 -3.56 3.41 -16.95
N GLY A 208 -3.05 4.62 -17.15
CA GLY A 208 -1.65 4.94 -16.96
C GLY A 208 -1.49 6.15 -16.05
N ASN A 209 -0.50 6.11 -15.17
CA ASN A 209 -0.07 7.29 -14.42
C ASN A 209 1.45 7.35 -14.28
N ALA A 210 1.95 8.57 -14.11
CA ALA A 210 3.35 8.81 -13.77
C ALA A 210 3.44 10.06 -12.89
N ALA A 211 4.36 10.05 -11.92
CA ALA A 211 4.55 11.16 -11.00
C ALA A 211 6.02 11.39 -10.67
N ILE A 212 6.34 12.67 -10.42
CA ILE A 212 7.57 13.13 -9.80
C ILE A 212 7.20 13.76 -8.48
N THR A 213 7.65 13.18 -7.37
CA THR A 213 7.32 13.60 -6.02
C THR A 213 8.56 14.04 -5.26
N LEU A 214 8.54 15.28 -4.75
CA LEU A 214 9.46 15.72 -3.72
C LEU A 214 8.90 15.32 -2.36
N ASP A 215 9.60 14.45 -1.65
CA ASP A 215 9.30 14.02 -0.29
C ASP A 215 10.22 14.76 0.70
N LYS A 216 9.67 15.75 1.40
CA LYS A 216 10.43 16.62 2.30
C LYS A 216 10.09 16.34 3.76
N GLY A 217 11.11 16.06 4.57
CA GLY A 217 10.96 16.02 6.02
C GLY A 217 10.85 17.43 6.59
N LEU A 218 9.93 17.63 7.54
CA LEU A 218 9.74 18.92 8.21
C LEU A 218 10.28 18.86 9.64
N PRO A 219 11.02 19.90 10.09
CA PRO A 219 11.49 19.98 11.47
C PRO A 219 10.32 19.93 12.43
N ASN A 220 10.42 19.06 13.45
CA ASN A 220 9.44 18.97 14.51
C ASN A 220 10.14 18.52 15.81
N SER A 221 9.53 18.80 16.96
CA SER A 221 10.11 18.53 18.28
C SER A 221 9.18 17.72 19.21
N GLY A 222 8.13 17.11 18.66
CA GLY A 222 7.09 16.47 19.48
C GLY A 222 6.27 15.37 18.81
N ILE A 223 6.64 14.96 17.60
CA ILE A 223 6.00 13.85 16.87
C ILE A 223 7.09 12.98 16.23
N ASP A 224 6.75 11.75 15.85
CA ASP A 224 7.73 10.81 15.27
C ASP A 224 8.18 11.26 13.87
N SER A 225 7.24 11.65 13.01
CA SER A 225 7.59 12.28 11.73
C SER A 225 6.53 13.24 11.20
N LEU A 226 7.01 14.24 10.47
CA LEU A 226 6.19 15.18 9.71
C LEU A 226 6.81 15.32 8.32
N ARG A 227 6.01 15.11 7.28
CA ARG A 227 6.46 15.13 5.88
C ARG A 227 5.50 15.91 5.01
N LEU A 228 6.06 16.58 4.00
CA LEU A 228 5.32 17.24 2.93
C LEU A 228 5.72 16.57 1.61
N LEU A 229 4.73 16.01 0.92
CA LEU A 229 4.85 15.43 -0.41
C LEU A 229 4.31 16.44 -1.42
N LEU A 230 5.13 16.85 -2.38
CA LEU A 230 4.72 17.69 -3.49
C LEU A 230 4.93 16.92 -4.78
N SER A 231 3.87 16.70 -5.56
CA SER A 231 3.93 15.88 -6.77
C SER A 231 3.50 16.65 -8.00
N ALA A 232 4.24 16.48 -9.09
CA ALA A 232 3.74 16.73 -10.44
C ALA A 232 3.45 15.39 -11.10
N PHE A 233 2.28 15.25 -11.70
CA PHE A 233 1.82 13.96 -12.20
C PHE A 233 1.08 14.08 -13.52
N THR A 234 0.97 12.97 -14.22
CA THR A 234 0.12 12.80 -15.39
C THR A 234 -0.69 11.53 -15.24
N VAL A 235 -1.89 11.56 -15.79
CA VAL A 235 -2.79 10.41 -15.88
C VAL A 235 -3.31 10.30 -17.31
N THR A 236 -3.56 9.08 -17.73
CA THR A 236 -4.23 8.77 -18.99
C THR A 236 -5.17 7.59 -18.75
N ASP A 237 -6.44 7.79 -19.03
CA ASP A 237 -7.45 6.75 -19.00
C ASP A 237 -8.08 6.63 -20.37
N ARG A 238 -8.07 5.42 -20.89
CA ARG A 238 -8.74 5.08 -22.15
C ARG A 238 -9.88 4.13 -21.85
N PHE A 239 -11.09 4.61 -22.06
CA PHE A 239 -12.33 3.86 -21.83
C PHE A 239 -12.82 3.20 -23.12
N ASP A 240 -12.73 3.91 -24.26
CA ASP A 240 -13.11 3.45 -25.59
C ASP A 240 -12.21 4.14 -26.66
N SER A 241 -12.50 3.96 -27.94
CA SER A 241 -11.94 4.65 -29.09
C SER A 241 -12.30 6.14 -29.16
N ASP A 242 -13.34 6.59 -28.47
CA ASP A 242 -13.80 7.97 -28.51
C ASP A 242 -13.69 8.75 -27.18
N ILE A 243 -13.57 8.05 -26.04
CA ILE A 243 -13.39 8.67 -24.72
C ILE A 243 -11.99 8.40 -24.16
N HIS A 244 -11.25 9.49 -23.96
CA HIS A 244 -9.89 9.52 -23.41
C HIS A 244 -9.79 10.62 -22.37
N GLU A 245 -9.55 10.27 -21.12
CA GLU A 245 -9.13 11.24 -20.11
C GLU A 245 -7.60 11.33 -20.17
N THR A 246 -7.05 12.53 -20.30
CA THR A 246 -5.61 12.75 -20.21
C THR A 246 -5.37 14.08 -19.55
N GLY A 247 -4.55 14.06 -18.50
CA GLY A 247 -4.28 15.27 -17.76
C GLY A 247 -2.92 15.33 -17.12
N VAL A 248 -2.56 16.56 -16.77
CA VAL A 248 -1.34 16.91 -16.05
C VAL A 248 -1.73 17.72 -14.84
N GLY A 249 -1.19 17.36 -13.68
CA GLY A 249 -1.61 17.94 -12.42
C GLY A 249 -0.49 18.15 -11.43
N LEU A 250 -0.83 18.88 -10.38
CA LEU A 250 0.00 19.11 -9.20
C LEU A 250 -0.78 18.71 -7.95
N SER A 251 -0.10 18.13 -6.98
CA SER A 251 -0.70 17.80 -5.69
C SER A 251 0.26 18.04 -4.53
N GLY A 252 -0.32 18.34 -3.38
CA GLY A 252 0.38 18.45 -2.10
C GLY A 252 -0.29 17.57 -1.07
N ARG A 253 0.50 16.81 -0.30
CA ARG A 253 0.01 15.98 0.81
C ARG A 253 0.90 16.16 2.04
N PHE A 254 0.28 16.45 3.17
CA PHE A 254 0.91 16.36 4.48
C PHE A 254 0.75 14.95 5.02
N LEU A 255 1.83 14.42 5.60
CA LEU A 255 1.83 13.16 6.32
C LEU A 255 2.42 13.40 7.71
N VAL A 256 1.68 12.98 8.73
CA VAL A 256 2.04 13.13 10.13
C VAL A 256 2.03 11.74 10.76
N ARG A 257 3.08 11.41 11.50
CA ARG A 257 3.09 10.27 12.42
C ARG A 257 3.24 10.79 13.84
N PRO A 258 2.13 10.97 14.57
CA PRO A 258 2.20 11.36 15.98
C PRO A 258 2.90 10.28 16.82
N THR A 259 2.67 9.01 16.48
CA THR A 259 3.32 7.83 17.06
C THR A 259 3.75 6.86 15.96
N VAL A 260 4.55 5.84 16.29
CA VAL A 260 4.97 4.81 15.33
C VAL A 260 3.81 3.94 14.83
N GLU A 261 2.69 3.90 15.57
CA GLU A 261 1.47 3.17 15.19
C GLU A 261 0.45 4.01 14.42
N THR A 262 0.56 5.34 14.50
CA THR A 262 -0.46 6.25 13.99
C THR A 262 0.08 7.01 12.79
N THR A 263 -0.60 6.92 11.66
CA THR A 263 -0.35 7.78 10.50
C THR A 263 -1.59 8.60 10.21
N LEU A 264 -1.43 9.90 10.01
CA LEU A 264 -2.47 10.81 9.55
C LEU A 264 -1.99 11.49 8.27
N PHE A 265 -2.91 11.77 7.35
CA PHE A 265 -2.59 12.51 6.15
C PHE A 265 -3.75 13.41 5.71
N ALA A 266 -3.39 14.47 4.99
CA ALA A 266 -4.34 15.33 4.30
C ALA A 266 -3.68 15.88 3.05
N GLY A 267 -4.41 15.95 1.95
CA GLY A 267 -3.86 16.40 0.68
C GLY A 267 -4.93 17.02 -0.21
N ALA A 268 -4.45 17.77 -1.19
CA ALA A 268 -5.26 18.32 -2.26
C ALA A 268 -4.43 18.48 -3.52
N GLY A 269 -5.10 18.55 -4.65
CA GLY A 269 -4.46 18.77 -5.93
C GLY A 269 -5.40 19.29 -6.99
N TYR A 270 -4.80 19.61 -8.11
CA TYR A 270 -5.45 20.11 -9.31
C TYR A 270 -4.91 19.34 -10.51
N ILE A 271 -5.78 18.99 -11.43
CA ILE A 271 -5.43 18.41 -12.72
C ILE A 271 -6.10 19.21 -13.84
N ASP A 272 -5.30 19.58 -14.83
CA ASP A 272 -5.77 20.09 -16.11
C ASP A 272 -6.12 18.90 -17.01
N LEU A 273 -7.35 18.87 -17.48
CA LEU A 273 -7.94 17.82 -18.31
C LEU A 273 -8.22 18.32 -19.74
N SER A 274 -7.76 19.51 -20.12
CA SER A 274 -7.98 20.10 -21.45
C SER A 274 -7.46 19.26 -22.63
N GLY A 275 -6.55 18.31 -22.36
CA GLY A 275 -6.08 17.32 -23.34
C GLY A 275 -7.00 16.11 -23.53
N SER A 276 -8.08 16.02 -22.76
CA SER A 276 -9.03 14.91 -22.79
C SER A 276 -10.01 15.05 -23.96
N LYS A 277 -10.59 13.92 -24.37
CA LYS A 277 -11.58 13.82 -25.44
C LYS A 277 -12.79 13.03 -24.92
N GLY A 278 -13.99 13.47 -25.25
CA GLY A 278 -15.23 12.77 -24.86
C GLY A 278 -15.61 12.92 -23.39
N ILE A 279 -15.01 13.88 -22.68
CA ILE A 279 -15.43 14.29 -21.34
C ILE A 279 -15.73 15.79 -21.34
N PHE A 280 -16.60 16.24 -20.43
CA PHE A 280 -16.95 17.66 -20.32
C PHE A 280 -16.03 18.45 -19.37
N ALA A 281 -15.27 17.76 -18.52
CA ALA A 281 -14.39 18.40 -17.55
C ALA A 281 -13.10 18.89 -18.22
N ASP A 282 -12.83 20.18 -18.09
CA ASP A 282 -11.55 20.80 -18.48
C ASP A 282 -10.54 20.76 -17.34
N SER A 283 -11.01 20.65 -16.09
CA SER A 283 -10.13 20.47 -14.95
C SER A 283 -10.84 19.85 -13.76
N ARG A 284 -10.06 19.31 -12.83
CA ARG A 284 -10.57 18.70 -11.60
C ARG A 284 -9.74 19.13 -10.40
N VAL A 285 -10.42 19.51 -9.33
CA VAL A 285 -9.83 19.69 -8.00
C VAL A 285 -10.16 18.46 -7.18
N PHE A 286 -9.18 17.89 -6.50
CA PHE A 286 -9.39 16.73 -5.63
C PHE A 286 -8.75 16.96 -4.27
N TYR A 287 -9.32 16.31 -3.27
CA TYR A 287 -8.87 16.41 -1.88
C TYR A 287 -9.05 15.08 -1.18
N GLU A 288 -8.21 14.85 -0.17
CA GLU A 288 -8.28 13.67 0.66
C GLU A 288 -7.81 13.96 2.08
N ALA A 289 -8.33 13.17 3.01
CA ALA A 289 -7.84 13.13 4.37
C ALA A 289 -8.04 11.74 4.94
N GLY A 290 -7.20 11.34 5.87
CA GLY A 290 -7.34 10.03 6.47
C GLY A 290 -6.27 9.74 7.50
N GLY A 291 -6.31 8.50 7.97
CA GLY A 291 -5.31 7.99 8.88
C GLY A 291 -5.46 6.50 9.11
N SER A 292 -4.44 5.93 9.72
CA SER A 292 -4.41 4.53 10.12
C SER A 292 -3.80 4.39 11.50
N TYR A 293 -4.34 3.46 12.28
CA TYR A 293 -3.86 3.11 13.60
C TYR A 293 -3.55 1.60 13.66
N ARG A 294 -2.30 1.27 13.98
CA ARG A 294 -1.84 -0.10 14.18
C ARG A 294 -1.95 -0.47 15.65
N PHE A 295 -2.98 -1.22 16.00
CA PHE A 295 -3.22 -1.58 17.41
C PHE A 295 -2.55 -2.90 17.82
N ARG A 296 -2.09 -3.72 16.86
CA ARG A 296 -1.32 -4.96 17.09
C ARG A 296 -0.28 -5.17 15.99
N ASN A 297 0.70 -6.03 16.24
CA ASN A 297 1.65 -6.39 15.20
C ASN A 297 0.90 -7.02 14.01
N GLY A 298 1.13 -6.46 12.83
CA GLY A 298 0.45 -6.85 11.61
C GLY A 298 -1.06 -6.62 11.60
N GLN A 299 -1.68 -5.78 12.45
CA GLN A 299 -3.10 -5.42 12.32
C GLN A 299 -3.31 -3.91 12.42
N ALA A 300 -4.05 -3.36 11.46
CA ALA A 300 -4.32 -1.93 11.37
C ALA A 300 -5.77 -1.64 11.00
N LEU A 301 -6.28 -0.53 11.54
CA LEU A 301 -7.54 0.08 11.13
C LEU A 301 -7.23 1.41 10.44
N GLY A 302 -7.85 1.64 9.28
CA GLY A 302 -7.69 2.83 8.47
C GLY A 302 -9.03 3.50 8.21
N LEU A 303 -8.98 4.83 8.08
CA LEU A 303 -10.06 5.68 7.64
C LEU A 303 -9.55 6.59 6.53
N ARG A 304 -10.32 6.73 5.46
CA ARG A 304 -9.99 7.62 4.34
C ARG A 304 -11.24 8.31 3.84
N LEU A 305 -11.12 9.61 3.60
CA LEU A 305 -12.10 10.44 2.92
C LEU A 305 -11.44 10.98 1.66
N VAL A 306 -12.14 10.90 0.54
CA VAL A 306 -11.72 11.49 -0.74
C VAL A 306 -12.89 12.25 -1.34
N GLY A 307 -12.59 13.29 -2.10
CA GLY A 307 -13.58 13.95 -2.93
C GLY A 307 -12.94 14.70 -4.09
N SER A 308 -13.77 15.04 -5.06
CA SER A 308 -13.38 15.80 -6.24
C SER A 308 -14.51 16.69 -6.73
N ASN A 309 -14.13 17.78 -7.39
CA ASN A 309 -15.03 18.67 -8.11
C ASN A 309 -14.48 18.86 -9.52
N ASP A 310 -15.33 18.65 -10.52
CA ASP A 310 -15.01 18.74 -11.94
C ASP A 310 -15.55 20.04 -12.51
N PHE A 311 -14.74 20.73 -13.32
CA PHE A 311 -15.03 22.05 -13.84
C PHE A 311 -14.95 22.08 -15.36
N ALA A 312 -15.91 22.76 -15.98
CA ALA A 312 -15.91 23.05 -17.41
C ALA A 312 -15.81 24.55 -17.68
N SER A 313 -15.08 24.91 -18.73
CA SER A 313 -14.93 26.28 -19.19
C SER A 313 -16.31 26.89 -19.54
N GLY A 314 -16.62 28.03 -18.93
CA GLY A 314 -17.88 28.74 -19.16
C GLY A 314 -19.11 28.20 -18.41
N ALA A 315 -19.04 27.02 -17.77
CA ALA A 315 -20.15 26.45 -16.99
C ALA A 315 -19.87 26.37 -15.48
N GLY A 316 -18.61 26.45 -15.04
CA GLY A 316 -18.25 26.35 -13.63
C GLY A 316 -18.12 24.90 -13.18
N GLU A 317 -18.55 24.59 -11.94
CA GLU A 317 -18.60 23.21 -11.43
C GLU A 317 -19.70 22.44 -12.17
N ILE A 318 -19.32 21.33 -12.80
CA ILE A 318 -20.24 20.47 -13.57
C ILE A 318 -20.46 19.12 -12.89
N GLY A 319 -19.58 18.73 -11.97
CA GLY A 319 -19.75 17.49 -11.22
C GLY A 319 -18.95 17.48 -9.93
N ARG A 320 -19.33 16.57 -9.04
CA ARG A 320 -18.70 16.37 -7.74
C ARG A 320 -18.82 14.94 -7.28
N SER A 321 -17.83 14.47 -6.53
CA SER A 321 -17.88 13.16 -5.89
C SER A 321 -17.25 13.22 -4.50
N TYR A 322 -17.74 12.38 -3.60
CA TYR A 322 -17.12 12.17 -2.30
C TYR A 322 -17.34 10.74 -1.83
N MET A 323 -16.36 10.19 -1.12
CA MET A 323 -16.39 8.82 -0.60
C MET A 323 -15.64 8.75 0.72
N GLY A 324 -16.25 8.04 1.67
CA GLY A 324 -15.57 7.57 2.88
C GLY A 324 -15.28 6.08 2.79
N GLU A 325 -14.11 5.67 3.29
CA GLU A 325 -13.68 4.28 3.39
C GLU A 325 -13.19 3.99 4.81
N VAL A 326 -13.63 2.86 5.36
CA VAL A 326 -13.07 2.22 6.54
C VAL A 326 -12.38 0.94 6.10
N ARG A 327 -11.14 0.73 6.51
CA ARG A 327 -10.36 -0.45 6.15
C ARG A 327 -9.79 -1.13 7.37
N TYR A 328 -9.94 -2.44 7.45
CA TYR A 328 -9.22 -3.28 8.40
C TYR A 328 -8.29 -4.19 7.62
N GLY A 329 -7.05 -4.33 8.06
CA GLY A 329 -6.11 -5.24 7.42
C GLY A 329 -5.13 -5.83 8.40
N GLY A 330 -4.66 -7.04 8.09
CA GLY A 330 -3.57 -7.62 8.84
C GLY A 330 -3.04 -8.96 8.36
N VAL A 331 -1.96 -9.40 8.99
CA VAL A 331 -1.37 -10.73 8.82
C VAL A 331 -2.22 -11.74 9.58
N LEU A 332 -2.81 -12.68 8.86
CA LEU A 332 -3.62 -13.75 9.44
C LEU A 332 -2.77 -14.96 9.81
N MET A 333 -1.77 -15.26 8.98
CA MET A 333 -0.89 -16.41 9.17
C MET A 333 0.49 -16.12 8.60
N GLU A 334 1.52 -16.54 9.31
CA GLU A 334 2.89 -16.54 8.84
C GLU A 334 3.45 -17.94 9.09
N VAL A 335 3.87 -18.59 8.01
CA VAL A 335 4.63 -19.83 8.09
C VAL A 335 6.07 -19.48 7.71
N PRO A 336 7.00 -19.50 8.68
CA PRO A 336 8.39 -19.17 8.43
C PRO A 336 8.94 -19.92 7.21
N ASP A 337 9.65 -19.20 6.35
CA ASP A 337 10.28 -19.71 5.12
C ASP A 337 9.33 -20.30 4.06
N LEU A 338 8.00 -20.20 4.26
CA LEU A 338 7.03 -20.81 3.34
C LEU A 338 6.08 -19.77 2.73
N PHE A 339 5.30 -19.06 3.54
CA PHE A 339 4.45 -17.96 3.06
C PHE A 339 3.95 -17.05 4.18
N VAL A 340 3.60 -15.82 3.80
CA VAL A 340 2.84 -14.89 4.64
C VAL A 340 1.48 -14.68 4.01
N TRP A 341 0.42 -14.85 4.80
CA TRP A 341 -0.94 -14.52 4.41
C TRP A 341 -1.40 -13.25 5.11
N SER A 342 -1.59 -12.19 4.32
CA SER A 342 -2.26 -10.98 4.75
C SER A 342 -3.65 -10.87 4.13
N HIS A 343 -4.55 -10.27 4.89
CA HIS A 343 -5.93 -10.08 4.48
C HIS A 343 -6.38 -8.68 4.84
N GLN A 344 -7.14 -8.06 3.94
CA GLN A 344 -7.79 -6.78 4.22
C GLN A 344 -9.25 -6.81 3.79
N VAL A 345 -10.08 -6.07 4.55
CA VAL A 345 -11.48 -5.82 4.26
C VAL A 345 -11.70 -4.32 4.31
N ALA A 346 -12.35 -3.78 3.30
CA ALA A 346 -12.73 -2.38 3.23
C ALA A 346 -14.23 -2.24 3.04
N PHE A 347 -14.82 -1.27 3.73
CA PHE A 347 -16.16 -0.79 3.47
C PHE A 347 -16.06 0.66 3.04
N SER A 348 -16.71 1.00 1.93
CA SER A 348 -16.75 2.37 1.43
C SER A 348 -18.17 2.76 1.07
N ALA A 349 -18.52 4.01 1.29
CA ALA A 349 -19.77 4.60 0.83
C ALA A 349 -19.52 6.01 0.32
N GLY A 350 -20.30 6.44 -0.65
CA GLY A 350 -20.10 7.72 -1.29
C GLY A 350 -21.28 8.15 -2.15
N HIS A 351 -21.12 9.34 -2.69
CA HIS A 351 -22.06 10.00 -3.58
C HIS A 351 -21.30 10.58 -4.75
N SER A 352 -21.94 10.58 -5.91
CA SER A 352 -21.40 11.17 -7.13
C SER A 352 -22.53 11.85 -7.89
N ASP A 353 -22.23 13.06 -8.34
CA ASP A 353 -23.08 13.89 -9.18
C ASP A 353 -22.23 14.26 -10.39
N THR A 354 -22.44 13.55 -11.50
CA THR A 354 -21.58 13.65 -12.70
C THR A 354 -22.41 13.95 -13.94
N PRO A 355 -21.91 14.80 -14.86
CA PRO A 355 -22.59 15.04 -16.13
C PRO A 355 -22.88 13.75 -16.90
N ASP A 356 -24.07 13.65 -17.48
CA ASP A 356 -24.40 12.57 -18.39
C ASP A 356 -23.75 12.82 -19.76
N LEU A 357 -22.78 11.98 -20.12
CA LEU A 357 -22.01 12.10 -21.36
C LEU A 357 -22.88 11.92 -22.62
N SER A 358 -24.04 11.28 -22.51
CA SER A 358 -24.94 10.99 -23.64
C SER A 358 -25.83 12.16 -24.07
N VAL A 359 -26.11 13.10 -23.15
CA VAL A 359 -27.09 14.19 -23.37
C VAL A 359 -26.48 15.59 -23.19
N GLY A 360 -25.32 15.73 -22.54
CA GLY A 360 -24.60 17.00 -22.45
C GLY A 360 -24.51 17.61 -21.04
N ILE A 361 -23.86 18.77 -20.95
CA ILE A 361 -23.75 19.55 -19.70
C ILE A 361 -25.11 20.12 -19.31
N GLY A 362 -25.51 19.93 -18.04
CA GLY A 362 -26.75 20.47 -17.45
C GLY A 362 -27.77 19.39 -17.05
N THR A 363 -27.52 18.14 -17.42
CA THR A 363 -28.21 16.96 -16.89
C THR A 363 -27.18 16.09 -16.19
N ASN A 364 -27.24 16.05 -14.87
CA ASN A 364 -26.32 15.25 -14.09
C ASN A 364 -26.99 13.95 -13.64
N ILE A 365 -26.17 12.91 -13.56
CA ILE A 365 -26.51 11.63 -12.97
C ILE A 365 -26.06 11.67 -11.51
N GLU A 366 -27.04 11.84 -10.62
CA GLU A 366 -26.84 11.67 -9.19
C GLU A 366 -26.87 10.18 -8.84
N SER A 367 -25.91 9.75 -8.04
CA SER A 367 -25.79 8.36 -7.60
C SER A 367 -25.21 8.26 -6.19
N ASP A 368 -25.81 7.40 -5.40
CA ASP A 368 -25.29 6.96 -4.11
C ASP A 368 -24.77 5.53 -4.24
N PHE A 369 -23.71 5.20 -3.51
CA PHE A 369 -23.18 3.85 -3.54
C PHE A 369 -22.60 3.42 -2.21
N TRP A 370 -22.59 2.10 -2.01
CA TRP A 370 -21.75 1.46 -1.02
C TRP A 370 -21.04 0.26 -1.64
N ARG A 371 -19.88 -0.07 -1.08
CA ARG A 371 -19.03 -1.16 -1.54
C ARG A 371 -18.36 -1.84 -0.37
N ILE A 372 -18.29 -3.16 -0.44
CA ILE A 372 -17.43 -3.98 0.40
C ILE A 372 -16.37 -4.64 -0.48
N ALA A 373 -15.12 -4.61 -0.05
CA ALA A 373 -14.01 -5.25 -0.73
C ALA A 373 -13.21 -6.10 0.24
N SER A 374 -12.67 -7.20 -0.26
CA SER A 374 -11.84 -8.13 0.48
C SER A 374 -10.66 -8.53 -0.39
N GLU A 375 -9.44 -8.42 0.12
CA GLU A 375 -8.22 -8.77 -0.60
C GLU A 375 -7.39 -9.71 0.27
N SER A 376 -6.98 -10.82 -0.34
CA SER A 376 -6.15 -11.84 0.29
C SER A 376 -4.85 -11.99 -0.48
N ASP A 377 -3.76 -11.67 0.19
CA ASP A 377 -2.41 -11.73 -0.34
C ASP A 377 -1.65 -12.91 0.26
N PHE A 378 -1.11 -13.76 -0.61
CA PHE A 378 -0.26 -14.88 -0.28
C PHE A 378 1.15 -14.60 -0.79
N GLN A 379 2.00 -14.09 0.09
CA GLN A 379 3.41 -13.84 -0.21
C GLN A 379 4.16 -15.16 -0.16
N LEU A 380 4.63 -15.65 -1.31
CA LEU A 380 5.32 -16.95 -1.42
C LEU A 380 6.83 -16.83 -1.19
N THR A 381 7.42 -15.73 -1.66
CA THR A 381 8.84 -15.38 -1.46
C THR A 381 8.96 -13.87 -1.33
N GLU A 382 10.15 -13.30 -1.15
CA GLU A 382 10.35 -11.84 -1.15
C GLU A 382 9.93 -11.16 -2.48
N TRP A 383 9.80 -11.91 -3.57
CA TRP A 383 9.55 -11.38 -4.91
C TRP A 383 8.23 -11.85 -5.52
N GLN A 384 7.53 -12.80 -4.89
CA GLN A 384 6.38 -13.46 -5.50
C GLN A 384 5.16 -13.37 -4.59
N LYS A 385 4.05 -12.89 -5.14
CA LYS A 385 2.77 -12.75 -4.45
C LYS A 385 1.63 -13.29 -5.31
N VAL A 386 0.69 -13.99 -4.69
CA VAL A 386 -0.61 -14.32 -5.29
C VAL A 386 -1.68 -13.54 -4.56
N SER A 387 -2.58 -12.89 -5.30
CA SER A 387 -3.66 -12.07 -4.73
C SER A 387 -5.02 -12.58 -5.20
N VAL A 388 -5.98 -12.57 -4.29
CA VAL A 388 -7.40 -12.85 -4.56
C VAL A 388 -8.22 -11.70 -3.99
N ASP A 389 -8.81 -10.93 -4.89
CA ASP A 389 -9.56 -9.72 -4.56
C ASP A 389 -11.02 -9.91 -4.94
N LEU A 390 -11.91 -9.59 -4.02
CA LEU A 390 -13.35 -9.68 -4.14
C LEU A 390 -13.93 -8.31 -3.84
N ALA A 391 -14.87 -7.85 -4.65
CA ALA A 391 -15.63 -6.66 -4.34
C ALA A 391 -17.11 -6.84 -4.68
N TYR A 392 -17.97 -6.29 -3.84
CA TYR A 392 -19.38 -6.13 -4.10
C TYR A 392 -19.73 -4.65 -3.96
N ARG A 393 -20.47 -4.10 -4.92
CA ARG A 393 -20.91 -2.71 -4.91
C ARG A 393 -22.35 -2.62 -5.40
N GLU A 394 -23.15 -1.87 -4.66
CA GLU A 394 -24.48 -1.42 -5.03
C GLU A 394 -24.42 0.08 -5.35
N THR A 395 -25.17 0.51 -6.35
CA THR A 395 -25.23 1.92 -6.77
C THR A 395 -26.65 2.26 -7.15
N ASP A 396 -27.21 3.23 -6.45
CA ASP A 396 -28.57 3.70 -6.62
C ASP A 396 -28.49 4.96 -7.48
N PHE A 397 -29.21 4.97 -8.60
CA PHE A 397 -29.24 6.11 -9.51
C PHE A 397 -30.58 6.84 -9.39
N ASP A 398 -30.55 8.17 -9.22
CA ASP A 398 -31.77 8.97 -9.13
C ASP A 398 -32.57 9.00 -10.44
N ILE A 399 -31.90 8.73 -11.56
CA ILE A 399 -32.54 8.64 -12.87
C ILE A 399 -33.19 7.26 -13.02
N ALA A 400 -34.53 7.26 -13.15
CA ALA A 400 -35.36 6.11 -13.51
C ALA A 400 -35.41 4.93 -12.51
N SER A 401 -35.02 5.13 -11.24
CA SER A 401 -35.14 4.10 -10.19
C SER A 401 -34.41 2.80 -10.56
N ARG A 402 -33.22 2.93 -11.16
CA ARG A 402 -32.42 1.79 -11.60
C ARG A 402 -31.27 1.62 -10.62
N ASP A 403 -31.33 0.55 -9.85
CA ASP A 403 -30.24 0.16 -8.96
C ASP A 403 -29.31 -0.79 -9.73
N ARG A 404 -28.00 -0.61 -9.54
CA ARG A 404 -26.98 -1.45 -10.16
C ARG A 404 -26.18 -2.17 -9.09
N ASN A 405 -26.23 -3.49 -9.14
CA ASN A 405 -25.41 -4.37 -8.31
C ASN A 405 -24.25 -4.92 -9.14
N SER A 406 -23.06 -4.92 -8.56
CA SER A 406 -21.85 -5.43 -9.20
C SER A 406 -21.04 -6.28 -8.25
N PHE A 407 -20.55 -7.40 -8.77
CA PHE A 407 -19.62 -8.28 -8.09
C PHE A 407 -18.38 -8.45 -8.96
N GLU A 408 -17.21 -8.25 -8.38
CA GLU A 408 -15.91 -8.31 -9.05
C GLU A 408 -15.00 -9.33 -8.35
N LEU A 409 -14.26 -10.11 -9.13
CA LEU A 409 -13.23 -11.03 -8.70
C LEU A 409 -11.96 -10.79 -9.52
N LEU A 410 -10.84 -10.56 -8.86
CA LEU A 410 -9.51 -10.56 -9.46
C LEU A 410 -8.67 -11.65 -8.81
N VAL A 411 -8.12 -12.53 -9.63
CA VAL A 411 -7.06 -13.45 -9.21
C VAL A 411 -5.80 -13.09 -9.98
N SER A 412 -4.72 -12.78 -9.26
CA SER A 412 -3.50 -12.30 -9.90
C SER A 412 -2.23 -12.86 -9.26
N TYR A 413 -1.15 -12.86 -10.05
CA TYR A 413 0.20 -13.18 -9.63
C TYR A 413 1.10 -11.98 -9.91
N THR A 414 1.88 -11.58 -8.90
CA THR A 414 2.82 -10.46 -8.95
C THR A 414 4.25 -10.95 -8.77
N LEU A 415 5.14 -10.45 -9.63
CA LEU A 415 6.58 -10.57 -9.52
C LEU A 415 7.20 -9.19 -9.24
N THR A 416 7.90 -9.03 -8.13
CA THR A 416 8.57 -7.80 -7.72
C THR A 416 10.08 -7.88 -7.89
N LEU A 417 10.67 -6.85 -8.51
CA LEU A 417 12.10 -6.71 -8.81
C LEU A 417 12.65 -5.49 -8.06
N ASN A 418 13.83 -5.59 -7.44
CA ASN A 418 14.42 -4.53 -6.58
C ASN A 418 15.97 -4.54 -6.47
#